data_AF-A0A938U2E8-F1
#
_entry.id   AF-A0A938U2E8-F1
#
_cell.length_a   1.000
_cell.length_b   1.000
_cell.length_c   1.000
_cell.angle_alpha   90.00
_cell.angle_beta   90.00
_cell.angle_gamma   90.00
#
_symmetry.space_group_name_H-M   'P 1'
#
loop_
_entity.id
_entity.type
_entity.pdbx_description
1 polymer ?
#
loop_
_entity_poly.entity_id
_entity_poly.type
_entity_poly.pdbx_seq_one_letter_code
_entity_poly.pdbx_strand_id
1 'polypeptide(L)' 'MAKKKFERKKPHVNVGTIGHIDHGKTTLTAAITKHLAKKGLA' A
#
# COMPACT_ATOMS: atom_id res chain seq x y z
N MET A 1 -8.02 -26.74 -0.62
CA MET A 1 -7.73 -26.11 0.70
C MET A 1 -8.23 -24.67 0.65
N ALA A 2 -9.19 -24.30 1.51
CA ALA A 2 -9.69 -22.93 1.54
C ALA A 2 -8.58 -21.96 1.99
N LYS A 3 -8.41 -20.84 1.29
CA LYS A 3 -7.50 -19.75 1.71
C LYS A 3 -7.87 -19.35 3.15
N LYS A 4 -6.88 -19.26 4.04
CA LYS A 4 -7.09 -18.75 5.40
C LYS A 4 -7.75 -17.36 5.31
N LYS A 5 -8.78 -17.14 6.13
CA LYS A 5 -9.39 -15.82 6.29
C LYS A 5 -8.35 -14.87 6.86
N PHE A 6 -8.13 -13.75 6.20
CA PHE A 6 -7.21 -12.72 6.69
C PHE A 6 -7.82 -12.03 7.92
N GLU A 7 -7.12 -12.08 9.05
CA GLU A 7 -7.50 -11.37 10.27
C GLU A 7 -6.82 -10.00 10.33
N ARG A 8 -7.61 -8.94 10.28
CA ARG A 8 -7.13 -7.54 10.40
C ARG A 8 -6.80 -7.22 11.86
N LYS A 9 -5.63 -7.62 12.34
CA LYS A 9 -5.18 -7.32 13.72
C LYS A 9 -4.55 -5.93 13.87
N LYS A 10 -4.03 -5.37 12.78
CA LYS A 10 -3.43 -4.03 12.76
C LYS A 10 -4.50 -2.97 12.51
N PRO A 11 -4.31 -1.74 13.01
CA PRO A 11 -5.14 -0.60 12.62
C PRO A 11 -5.18 -0.47 11.09
N HIS A 12 -6.37 -0.25 10.55
CA HIS A 12 -6.61 -0.16 9.11
C HIS A 12 -7.09 1.25 8.75
N VAL A 13 -6.54 1.81 7.68
CA VAL A 13 -6.90 3.14 7.18
C VAL A 13 -7.15 3.05 5.68
N ASN A 14 -8.23 3.65 5.21
CA ASN A 14 -8.51 3.80 3.77
C ASN A 14 -7.80 5.06 3.26
N VAL A 15 -6.91 4.92 2.28
CA VAL A 15 -6.13 6.02 1.71
C VAL A 15 -6.10 5.93 0.18
N GLY A 16 -5.82 7.06 -0.48
CA GLY A 16 -5.66 7.15 -1.93
C GLY A 16 -4.72 8.28 -2.33
N THR A 17 -4.13 8.19 -3.52
CA THR A 17 -3.24 9.23 -4.08
C THR A 17 -3.98 9.98 -5.18
N ILE A 18 -4.18 11.29 -5.03
CA ILE A 18 -4.92 12.17 -5.95
C ILE A 18 -4.05 13.32 -6.47
N GLY A 19 -4.43 13.99 -7.57
CA GLY A 19 -3.68 15.12 -8.16
C GLY A 19 -3.69 15.18 -9.70
N HIS A 20 -3.04 16.20 -10.26
CA HIS A 20 -2.98 16.49 -11.70
C HIS A 20 -2.18 15.44 -12.51
N ILE A 21 -2.43 15.32 -13.81
CA ILE A 21 -1.68 14.41 -14.70
C ILE A 21 -0.17 14.70 -14.61
N ASP A 22 0.64 13.66 -14.78
CA ASP A 22 2.11 13.72 -14.71
C ASP A 22 2.77 14.14 -13.39
N HIS A 23 1.99 14.36 -12.32
CA HIS A 23 2.53 14.64 -10.97
C HIS A 23 3.00 13.36 -10.22
N GLY A 24 3.16 12.23 -10.91
CA GLY A 24 3.82 11.05 -10.34
C GLY A 24 3.01 10.24 -9.32
N LYS A 25 1.67 10.31 -9.31
CA LYS A 25 0.81 9.54 -8.38
C LYS A 25 1.11 8.03 -8.39
N THR A 26 1.24 7.44 -9.57
CA THR A 26 1.57 6.01 -9.74
C THR A 26 2.98 5.70 -9.24
N THR A 27 3.96 6.55 -9.57
CA THR A 27 5.35 6.40 -9.14
C THR A 27 5.48 6.48 -7.62
N LEU A 28 4.77 7.43 -6.99
CA LEU A 28 4.75 7.58 -5.53
C LEU A 28 4.17 6.33 -4.85
N THR A 29 3.03 5.82 -5.32
CA THR A 29 2.44 4.59 -4.78
C THR A 29 3.39 3.40 -4.89
N ALA A 30 4.07 3.23 -6.03
CA ALA A 30 5.07 2.17 -6.19
C ALA A 30 6.27 2.33 -5.25
N ALA A 31 6.74 3.55 -5.04
CA ALA A 31 7.83 3.85 -4.12
C ALA A 31 7.48 3.56 -2.66
N ILE A 32 6.26 3.92 -2.22
CA ILE A 32 5.76 3.61 -0.87
C ILE A 32 5.78 2.10 -0.63
N THR A 33 5.20 1.30 -1.54
CA THR A 33 5.17 -0.16 -1.43
C THR A 33 6.58 -0.75 -1.39
N LYS A 34 7.47 -0.32 -2.29
CA LYS A 34 8.87 -0.79 -2.35
C LYS A 34 9.64 -0.49 -1.06
N HIS A 35 9.45 0.70 -0.51
CA HIS A 35 10.13 1.13 0.72
C HIS A 35 9.65 0.36 1.95
N LEU A 36 8.35 0.17 2.10
CA LEU A 36 7.79 -0.58 3.23
C LEU A 36 8.17 -2.07 3.16
N ALA A 37 8.21 -2.66 1.96
CA ALA A 37 8.70 -4.02 1.77
C ALA A 37 10.17 -4.16 2.19
N LYS A 38 11.04 -3.21 1.81
CA LYS A 38 12.44 -3.18 2.26
C LYS A 38 12.58 -3.08 3.79
N LYS A 39 11.62 -2.44 4.46
CA LYS A 39 11.59 -2.34 5.93
C LYS A 39 10.92 -3.54 6.62
N GLY A 40 10.38 -4.51 5.87
CA GLY A 40 9.62 -5.63 6.44
C GLY A 40 8.25 -5.21 7.03
N LEU A 41 7.69 -4.09 6.55
CA LEU A 41 6.44 -3.52 7.04
C LEU A 41 5.26 -3.71 6.07
N ALA A 42 5.54 -4.17 4.84
CA ALA A 42 4.54 -4.49 3.83
C ALA A 42 4.08 -5.94 3.94
#